data_AF-A0A0E9X7S5-F1
#
_entry.id   AF-A0A0E9X7S5-F1
#
_cell.length_a   1.000
_cell.length_b   1.000
_cell.length_c   1.000
_cell.angle_alpha   90.00
_cell.angle_beta   90.00
_cell.angle_gamma   90.00
#
_symmetry.space_group_name_H-M   'P 1'
#
loop_
_entity.id
_entity.type
_entity.pdbx_description
1 polymer ?
#
loop_
_entity_poly.entity_id
_entity_poly.type
_entity_poly.pdbx_seq_one_letter_code
_entity_poly.pdbx_strand_id
1 'polypeptide(L)'
;MVSFPHGKVDQNIVESQAVQLDYFNSSYTHGHLNPSLHHQDPEDRNSTFTLTNVVPQKFGSNSGPWARMEMTVNKLLTKYCKDKAYIVTGTMPYQTEHWLKENRVAIPEYLWSAYCCPNYTKLPENLTNVFPTFAAIGRNDSNSTEEIVPIDWGEKKEFWGYDVRIMPLDTLEMYLRDRFGTFVSVFYNQCSEP
;
A
#
# COMPACT_ATOMS: atom_id res chain seq x y z
N MET A 1 8.66 -12.84 -19.91
CA MET A 1 8.64 -11.36 -19.97
C MET A 1 9.63 -10.94 -21.03
N VAL A 2 9.17 -10.25 -22.06
CA VAL A 2 10.03 -9.64 -23.07
C VAL A 2 10.69 -8.42 -22.43
N SER A 3 12.01 -8.28 -22.52
CA SER A 3 12.72 -7.09 -22.04
C SER A 3 12.35 -5.88 -22.89
N PHE A 4 11.58 -4.96 -22.30
CA PHE A 4 11.32 -3.62 -22.82
C PHE A 4 12.37 -2.64 -22.29
N PRO A 5 12.80 -1.65 -23.09
CA PRO A 5 13.51 -1.75 -24.37
C PRO A 5 15.03 -1.96 -24.18
N HIS A 6 15.71 -2.50 -25.20
CA HIS A 6 17.17 -2.47 -25.27
C HIS A 6 17.63 -1.08 -25.75
N GLY A 7 18.23 -0.29 -24.85
CA GLY A 7 18.76 1.05 -25.14
C GLY A 7 18.99 1.87 -23.87
N LYS A 8 19.62 3.04 -24.00
CA LYS A 8 19.71 4.01 -22.90
C LYS A 8 18.31 4.58 -22.64
N VAL A 9 17.84 4.51 -21.39
CA VAL A 9 16.55 5.10 -20.99
C VAL A 9 16.58 6.60 -21.26
N ASP A 10 15.47 7.15 -21.75
CA ASP A 10 15.32 8.60 -21.98
C ASP A 10 15.57 9.37 -20.68
N GLN A 11 16.43 10.38 -20.74
CA GLN A 11 16.81 11.18 -19.58
C GLN A 11 15.59 11.91 -18.97
N ASN A 12 14.61 12.32 -19.77
CA ASN A 12 13.40 12.95 -19.27
C ASN A 12 12.56 11.98 -18.42
N ILE A 13 12.59 10.68 -18.75
CA ILE A 13 11.94 9.63 -17.96
C ILE A 13 12.72 9.44 -16.66
N VAL A 14 14.04 9.34 -16.74
CA VAL A 14 14.89 9.22 -15.55
C VAL A 14 14.61 10.37 -14.59
N GLU A 15 14.57 11.62 -15.05
CA GLU A 15 14.39 12.78 -14.17
C GLU A 15 12.97 12.95 -13.60
N SER A 16 11.96 12.32 -14.20
CA SER A 16 10.54 12.48 -13.80
C SER A 16 9.97 11.31 -13.00
N GLN A 17 10.59 10.13 -13.03
CA GLN A 17 10.10 8.94 -12.35
C GLN A 17 11.21 7.93 -12.03
N ALA A 18 10.83 6.88 -11.28
CA ALA A 18 11.69 5.73 -11.06
C ALA A 18 11.91 4.95 -12.37
N VAL A 19 13.12 4.41 -12.52
CA VAL A 19 13.50 3.50 -13.61
C VAL A 19 14.11 2.23 -13.04
N GLN A 20 14.18 1.17 -13.85
CA GLN A 20 14.66 -0.14 -13.40
C GLN A 20 16.07 -0.10 -12.77
N LEU A 21 16.91 0.83 -13.23
CA LEU A 21 18.27 1.03 -12.71
C LEU A 21 18.30 1.52 -11.25
N ASP A 22 17.24 2.15 -10.74
CA ASP A 22 17.19 2.62 -9.35
C ASP A 22 17.04 1.49 -8.35
N TYR A 23 16.38 0.42 -8.78
CA TYR A 23 16.16 -0.78 -8.00
C TYR A 23 17.28 -1.81 -8.18
N PHE A 24 18.12 -1.63 -9.21
CA PHE A 24 19.21 -2.56 -9.51
C PHE A 24 20.21 -2.62 -8.34
N ASN A 25 20.53 -3.84 -7.89
CA ASN A 25 21.35 -4.11 -6.69
C ASN A 25 20.84 -3.47 -5.39
N SER A 26 19.57 -3.04 -5.34
CA SER A 26 18.94 -2.61 -4.10
C SER A 26 18.43 -3.82 -3.31
N SER A 27 18.23 -3.64 -1.99
CA SER A 27 17.54 -4.63 -1.15
C SER A 27 16.00 -4.56 -1.24
N TYR A 28 15.46 -3.74 -2.13
CA TYR A 28 14.04 -3.43 -2.21
C TYR A 28 13.39 -4.10 -3.41
N THR A 29 12.17 -4.56 -3.19
CA THR A 29 11.28 -5.06 -4.24
C THR A 29 10.45 -3.93 -4.82
N HIS A 30 9.79 -4.20 -5.95
CA HIS A 30 8.75 -3.35 -6.51
C HIS A 30 7.44 -3.56 -5.74
N GLY A 31 7.16 -2.72 -4.74
CA GLY A 31 5.90 -2.74 -4.00
C GLY A 31 4.81 -1.97 -4.75
N HIS A 32 3.75 -2.66 -5.19
CA HIS A 32 2.67 -2.04 -5.96
C HIS A 32 1.72 -1.27 -5.04
N LEU A 33 1.30 -0.06 -5.45
CA LEU A 33 0.26 0.70 -4.73
C LEU A 33 -1.14 0.33 -5.20
N ASN A 34 -1.33 0.18 -6.51
CA ASN A 34 -2.52 -0.43 -7.11
C ASN A 34 -2.18 -1.88 -7.49
N PRO A 35 -2.59 -2.88 -6.70
CA PRO A 35 -2.17 -4.26 -6.93
C PRO A 35 -2.94 -4.91 -8.09
N SER A 36 -2.24 -5.72 -8.89
CA SER A 36 -2.83 -6.41 -10.05
C SER A 36 -4.04 -7.29 -9.71
N LEU A 37 -4.14 -7.76 -8.46
CA LEU A 37 -5.21 -8.65 -8.00
C LEU A 37 -6.59 -7.96 -7.90
N HIS A 38 -6.64 -6.63 -7.94
CA HIS A 38 -7.91 -5.88 -8.02
C HIS A 38 -8.48 -5.81 -9.43
N HIS A 39 -7.74 -6.24 -10.45
CA HIS A 39 -8.11 -6.15 -11.85
C HIS A 39 -8.34 -7.53 -12.46
N GLN A 40 -9.43 -7.67 -13.23
CA GLN A 40 -9.77 -8.93 -13.90
C GLN A 40 -9.20 -9.00 -15.32
N ASP A 41 -9.23 -7.87 -16.04
CA ASP A 41 -8.76 -7.80 -17.41
C ASP A 41 -7.22 -7.88 -17.49
N PRO A 42 -6.64 -8.68 -18.41
CA PRO A 42 -5.20 -8.79 -18.55
C PRO A 42 -4.48 -7.47 -18.88
N GLU A 43 -5.10 -6.57 -19.66
CA GLU A 43 -4.52 -5.27 -20.00
C GLU A 43 -4.50 -4.35 -18.78
N ASP A 44 -5.60 -4.30 -18.02
CA ASP A 44 -5.67 -3.57 -16.75
C ASP A 44 -4.62 -4.08 -15.76
N ARG A 45 -4.47 -5.41 -15.65
CA ARG A 45 -3.43 -6.02 -14.80
C ARG A 45 -2.03 -5.62 -15.24
N ASN A 46 -1.74 -5.67 -16.55
CA ASN A 46 -0.44 -5.27 -17.08
C ASN A 46 -0.11 -3.79 -16.78
N SER A 47 -1.12 -2.91 -16.80
CA SER A 47 -0.93 -1.48 -16.49
C SER A 47 -0.42 -1.24 -15.06
N THR A 48 -0.71 -2.15 -14.13
CA THR A 48 -0.26 -2.04 -12.73
C THR A 48 1.24 -2.25 -12.56
N PHE A 49 1.95 -2.86 -13.51
CA PHE A 49 3.39 -3.14 -13.41
C PHE A 49 4.29 -1.96 -13.84
N THR A 50 3.71 -0.78 -14.04
CA THR A 50 4.47 0.45 -14.31
C THR A 50 5.21 0.93 -13.05
N LEU A 51 6.40 1.52 -13.22
CA LEU A 51 7.18 2.03 -12.08
C LEU A 51 6.57 3.28 -11.42
N THR A 52 5.66 3.97 -12.09
CA THR A 52 4.83 5.04 -11.50
C THR A 52 3.83 4.54 -10.47
N ASN A 53 3.54 3.23 -10.46
CA ASN A 53 2.67 2.57 -9.49
C ASN A 53 3.45 1.81 -8.40
N VAL A 54 4.76 1.98 -8.35
CA VAL A 54 5.65 1.17 -7.51
C VAL A 54 6.42 2.05 -6.53
N VAL A 55 6.61 1.54 -5.30
CA VAL A 55 7.48 2.12 -4.28
C VAL A 55 8.52 1.11 -3.80
N PRO A 56 9.67 1.55 -3.24
CA PRO A 56 10.62 0.65 -2.60
C PRO A 56 9.99 -0.05 -1.41
N GLN A 57 9.73 -1.36 -1.54
CA GLN A 57 9.16 -2.16 -0.46
C GLN A 57 10.08 -3.31 -0.06
N LYS A 58 10.31 -3.52 1.25
CA LYS A 58 11.08 -4.66 1.73
C LYS A 58 10.35 -5.96 1.40
N PHE A 59 11.10 -6.99 1.01
CA PHE A 59 10.55 -8.29 0.64
C PHE A 59 9.67 -8.90 1.74
N GLY A 60 10.08 -8.79 3.01
CA GLY A 60 9.31 -9.30 4.15
C GLY A 60 7.97 -8.61 4.34
N SER A 61 7.87 -7.32 3.98
CA SER A 61 6.60 -6.58 3.91
C SER A 61 5.78 -6.99 2.70
N ASN A 62 6.35 -6.84 1.49
CA ASN A 62 5.66 -7.03 0.21
C ASN A 62 5.09 -8.45 0.07
N SER A 63 5.93 -9.47 0.23
CA SER A 63 5.54 -10.88 0.04
C SER A 63 4.92 -11.50 1.30
N GLY A 64 4.81 -10.74 2.39
CA GLY A 64 4.42 -11.20 3.71
C GLY A 64 3.08 -10.62 4.15
N PRO A 65 3.02 -9.92 5.31
CA PRO A 65 1.78 -9.37 5.84
C PRO A 65 1.04 -8.42 4.89
N TRP A 66 1.74 -7.63 4.07
CA TRP A 66 1.11 -6.71 3.11
C TRP A 66 0.30 -7.46 2.05
N ALA A 67 0.91 -8.44 1.36
CA ALA A 67 0.19 -9.29 0.42
C ALA A 67 -1.00 -10.04 1.07
N ARG A 68 -0.87 -10.47 2.33
CA ARG A 68 -1.99 -11.08 3.06
C ARG A 68 -3.16 -10.12 3.26
N MET A 69 -2.86 -8.86 3.57
CA MET A 69 -3.87 -7.80 3.69
C MET A 69 -4.56 -7.55 2.34
N GLU A 70 -3.81 -7.39 1.24
CA GLU A 70 -4.38 -7.16 -0.09
C GLU A 70 -5.29 -8.32 -0.53
N MET A 71 -4.86 -9.56 -0.31
CA MET A 71 -5.69 -10.75 -0.57
C MET A 71 -6.97 -10.76 0.25
N THR A 72 -6.92 -10.27 1.49
CA THR A 72 -8.09 -10.19 2.38
C THR A 72 -9.07 -9.12 1.88
N VAL A 73 -8.58 -7.92 1.56
CA VAL A 73 -9.39 -6.84 0.97
C VAL A 73 -10.09 -7.32 -0.29
N ASN A 74 -9.37 -7.94 -1.22
CA ASN A 74 -9.96 -8.45 -2.45
C ASN A 74 -11.08 -9.48 -2.22
N LYS A 75 -10.87 -10.42 -1.28
CA LYS A 75 -11.90 -11.40 -0.90
C LYS A 75 -13.13 -10.73 -0.28
N LEU A 76 -12.94 -9.76 0.60
CA LEU A 76 -14.03 -9.04 1.26
C LEU A 76 -14.85 -8.25 0.25
N LEU A 77 -14.19 -7.45 -0.59
CA LEU A 77 -14.86 -6.63 -1.60
C LEU A 77 -15.58 -7.49 -2.64
N THR A 78 -14.93 -8.54 -3.16
CA THR A 78 -15.56 -9.46 -4.12
C THR A 78 -16.80 -10.14 -3.54
N LYS A 79 -16.79 -10.47 -2.25
CA LYS A 79 -17.89 -11.22 -1.63
C LYS A 79 -19.04 -10.33 -1.17
N TYR A 80 -18.74 -9.15 -0.64
CA TYR A 80 -19.73 -8.34 0.08
C TYR A 80 -20.05 -7.01 -0.58
N CYS A 81 -19.17 -6.44 -1.39
CA CYS A 81 -19.45 -5.19 -2.10
C CYS A 81 -20.32 -5.46 -3.34
N LYS A 82 -21.44 -4.74 -3.49
CA LYS A 82 -22.39 -4.97 -4.59
C LYS A 82 -22.04 -4.19 -5.85
N ASP A 83 -21.66 -2.94 -5.67
CA ASP A 83 -21.40 -2.00 -6.76
C ASP A 83 -19.91 -1.64 -6.82
N LYS A 84 -19.61 -0.35 -6.78
CA LYS A 84 -18.25 0.17 -6.82
C LYS A 84 -17.65 0.22 -5.43
N ALA A 85 -16.47 -0.36 -5.29
CA ALA A 85 -15.55 -0.06 -4.21
C ALA A 85 -14.55 1.00 -4.67
N TYR A 86 -14.17 1.89 -3.77
CA TYR A 86 -13.12 2.89 -3.97
C TYR A 86 -11.97 2.51 -3.06
N ILE A 87 -10.76 2.41 -3.61
CA ILE A 87 -9.56 2.02 -2.86
C ILE A 87 -8.53 3.11 -3.07
N VAL A 88 -7.95 3.59 -1.98
CA VAL A 88 -6.84 4.55 -2.00
C VAL A 88 -5.69 3.90 -1.23
N THR A 89 -4.54 3.80 -1.89
CA THR A 89 -3.30 3.29 -1.31
C THR A 89 -2.24 4.35 -1.45
N GLY A 90 -1.42 4.53 -0.43
CA GLY A 90 -0.31 5.45 -0.43
C GLY A 90 0.80 4.99 0.48
N THR A 91 1.75 5.90 0.70
CA THR A 91 2.89 5.68 1.59
C THR A 91 2.93 6.72 2.69
N MET A 92 3.66 6.42 3.75
CA MET A 92 4.10 7.39 4.74
C MET A 92 5.63 7.44 4.70
N PRO A 93 6.23 8.62 4.44
CA PRO A 93 7.67 8.76 4.48
C PRO A 93 8.17 8.66 5.92
N TYR A 94 9.48 8.45 6.06
CA TYR A 94 10.17 8.72 7.32
C TYR A 94 10.13 10.21 7.64
N GLN A 95 10.23 10.57 8.93
CA GLN A 95 10.43 11.98 9.32
C GLN A 95 11.75 12.55 8.76
N THR A 96 12.80 11.71 8.73
CA THR A 96 14.06 12.00 8.03
C THR A 96 14.12 11.14 6.79
N GLU A 97 14.16 11.76 5.61
CA GLU A 97 14.01 11.03 4.34
C GLU A 97 15.11 10.00 4.10
N HIS A 98 14.70 8.82 3.64
CA HIS A 98 15.58 7.77 3.17
C HIS A 98 15.38 7.58 1.67
N TRP A 99 16.46 7.31 0.94
CA TRP A 99 16.42 7.29 -0.52
C TRP A 99 17.20 6.12 -1.13
N LEU A 100 16.69 5.63 -2.26
CA LEU A 100 17.47 4.79 -3.18
C LEU A 100 18.29 5.66 -4.14
N LYS A 101 19.39 5.05 -4.61
CA LYS A 101 20.18 5.47 -5.77
C LYS A 101 20.34 6.99 -5.89
N GLU A 102 21.29 7.54 -5.14
CA GLU A 102 21.66 8.97 -5.23
C GLU A 102 20.46 9.92 -5.12
N ASN A 103 19.56 9.65 -4.17
CA ASN A 103 18.37 10.46 -3.87
C ASN A 103 17.31 10.51 -4.97
N ARG A 104 17.19 9.45 -5.77
CA ARG A 104 16.23 9.40 -6.87
C ARG A 104 14.84 8.90 -6.50
N VAL A 105 14.76 7.91 -5.61
CA VAL A 105 13.48 7.30 -5.23
C VAL A 105 13.35 7.26 -3.72
N ALA A 106 12.36 7.95 -3.19
CA ALA A 106 12.11 7.99 -1.75
C ALA A 106 11.68 6.61 -1.24
N ILE A 107 12.24 6.21 -0.10
CA ILE A 107 11.91 4.97 0.59
C ILE A 107 10.86 5.30 1.65
N PRO A 108 9.66 4.70 1.59
CA PRO A 108 8.65 4.91 2.61
C PRO A 108 8.94 4.12 3.88
N GLU A 109 8.54 4.66 5.03
CA GLU A 109 8.61 3.96 6.32
C GLU A 109 7.42 3.00 6.49
N TYR A 110 6.24 3.43 6.05
CA TYR A 110 5.01 2.65 6.04
C TYR A 110 4.30 2.73 4.70
N LEU A 111 3.47 1.73 4.42
CA LEU A 111 2.43 1.77 3.40
C LEU A 111 1.09 1.86 4.10
N TRP A 112 0.10 2.47 3.45
CA TRP A 112 -1.26 2.49 3.95
C TRP A 112 -2.26 2.27 2.82
N SER A 113 -3.38 1.64 3.15
CA SER A 113 -4.48 1.44 2.21
C SER A 113 -5.80 1.59 2.94
N ALA A 114 -6.77 2.17 2.26
CA ALA A 114 -8.14 2.25 2.72
C ALA A 114 -9.08 1.92 1.57
N TYR A 115 -10.21 1.30 1.91
CA TYR A 115 -11.31 1.16 0.97
C TYR A 115 -12.60 1.73 1.53
N CYS A 116 -13.48 2.10 0.60
CA CYS A 116 -14.88 2.38 0.86
C CYS A 116 -15.75 1.58 -0.11
N CYS A 117 -16.73 0.87 0.45
CA CYS A 117 -17.82 0.24 -0.28
C CYS A 117 -19.16 0.75 0.28
N PRO A 118 -19.81 1.73 -0.37
CA PRO A 118 -21.05 2.32 0.15
C PRO A 118 -22.28 1.41 0.00
N ASN A 119 -22.24 0.44 -0.92
CA ASN A 119 -23.33 -0.52 -1.13
C ASN A 119 -22.83 -1.96 -0.98
N TYR A 120 -23.21 -2.61 0.11
CA TYR A 120 -22.78 -3.97 0.45
C TYR A 120 -23.96 -4.88 0.80
N THR A 121 -23.70 -6.20 0.80
CA THR A 121 -24.66 -7.24 1.19
C THR A 121 -24.73 -7.36 2.72
N LYS A 122 -25.68 -8.17 3.22
CA LYS A 122 -25.78 -8.42 4.67
C LYS A 122 -24.49 -9.06 5.19
N LEU A 123 -23.89 -8.44 6.21
CA LEU A 123 -22.63 -8.86 6.78
C LEU A 123 -22.83 -9.87 7.93
N PRO A 124 -21.91 -10.82 8.10
CA PRO A 124 -21.66 -11.49 9.38
C PRO A 124 -21.26 -10.49 10.47
N GLU A 125 -21.54 -10.82 11.74
CA GLU A 125 -21.27 -9.96 12.90
C GLU A 125 -19.80 -9.52 12.98
N ASN A 126 -18.87 -10.43 12.68
CA ASN A 126 -17.43 -10.18 12.73
C ASN A 126 -16.87 -9.29 11.61
N LEU A 127 -17.71 -8.83 10.68
CA LEU A 127 -17.31 -7.94 9.56
C LEU A 127 -17.97 -6.56 9.62
N THR A 128 -18.78 -6.30 10.65
CA THR A 128 -19.48 -5.02 10.84
C THR A 128 -18.53 -3.86 11.06
N ASN A 129 -17.32 -4.12 11.57
CA ASN A 129 -16.27 -3.13 11.83
C ASN A 129 -15.36 -2.82 10.63
N VAL A 130 -15.52 -3.52 9.50
CA VAL A 130 -14.69 -3.33 8.30
C VAL A 130 -15.49 -2.92 7.07
N PHE A 131 -16.77 -2.59 7.24
CA PHE A 131 -17.65 -2.03 6.21
C PHE A 131 -18.48 -0.88 6.82
N PRO A 132 -18.81 0.18 6.07
CA PRO A 132 -18.48 0.40 4.64
C PRO A 132 -16.99 0.69 4.40
N THR A 133 -16.22 0.96 5.45
CA THR A 133 -14.81 1.35 5.35
C THR A 133 -13.88 0.38 6.07
N PHE A 134 -12.67 0.27 5.52
CA PHE A 134 -11.54 -0.42 6.11
C PHE A 134 -10.30 0.42 5.89
N ALA A 135 -9.40 0.43 6.86
CA ALA A 135 -8.08 1.03 6.72
C ALA A 135 -7.00 0.14 7.33
N ALA A 136 -5.80 0.19 6.75
CA ALA A 136 -4.64 -0.51 7.27
C ALA A 136 -3.36 0.29 7.04
N ILE A 137 -2.42 0.14 7.98
CA ILE A 137 -1.03 0.62 7.87
C ILE A 137 -0.11 -0.59 8.00
N GLY A 138 0.86 -0.73 7.09
CA GLY A 138 1.86 -1.79 7.08
C GLY A 138 3.27 -1.25 7.20
N ARG A 139 4.11 -1.91 8.01
CA ARG A 139 5.52 -1.54 8.15
C ARG A 139 6.29 -1.90 6.88
N ASN A 140 7.05 -0.94 6.36
CA ASN A 140 8.04 -1.21 5.34
C ASN A 140 9.42 -1.51 5.94
N ASP A 141 9.70 -1.02 7.14
CA ASP A 141 10.97 -1.19 7.83
C ASP A 141 10.80 -1.93 9.15
N SER A 142 11.45 -3.10 9.27
CA SER A 142 11.43 -3.90 10.49
C SER A 142 12.06 -3.18 11.68
N ASN A 143 12.96 -2.22 11.42
CA ASN A 143 13.70 -1.50 12.44
C ASN A 143 13.15 -0.10 12.72
N SER A 144 12.02 0.28 12.12
CA SER A 144 11.35 1.54 12.49
C SER A 144 11.14 1.58 14.01
N THR A 145 11.34 2.74 14.61
CA THR A 145 11.12 2.94 16.05
C THR A 145 9.74 3.50 16.35
N GLU A 146 8.95 3.82 15.32
CA GLU A 146 7.59 4.31 15.51
C GLU A 146 6.61 3.15 15.73
N GLU A 147 5.70 3.36 16.68
CA GLU A 147 4.76 2.34 17.19
C GLU A 147 3.37 2.44 16.55
N ILE A 148 3.24 3.08 15.38
CA ILE A 148 1.96 3.13 14.63
C ILE A 148 1.43 1.70 14.41
N VAL A 149 2.34 0.80 14.05
CA VAL A 149 2.09 -0.63 13.88
C VAL A 149 3.00 -1.38 14.87
N PRO A 150 2.46 -1.92 15.97
CA PRO A 150 3.26 -2.68 16.93
C PRO A 150 3.70 -4.01 16.31
N ILE A 151 4.83 -4.54 16.80
CA ILE A 151 5.36 -5.84 16.37
C ILE A 151 4.49 -6.96 16.95
N ASP A 152 4.02 -7.87 16.09
CA ASP A 152 3.33 -9.07 16.52
C ASP A 152 4.33 -10.23 16.68
N TRP A 153 4.68 -10.54 17.94
CA TRP A 153 5.58 -11.65 18.27
C TRP A 153 4.95 -13.03 18.05
N GLY A 154 3.63 -13.10 17.82
CA GLY A 154 2.91 -14.33 17.46
C GLY A 154 3.02 -14.71 15.98
N GLU A 155 3.45 -13.78 15.12
CA GLU A 155 3.70 -14.04 13.71
C GLU A 155 4.99 -14.83 13.48
N LYS A 156 5.17 -15.33 12.25
CA LYS A 156 6.44 -16.00 11.89
C LYS A 156 7.60 -15.02 12.05
N LYS A 157 8.69 -15.50 12.64
CA LYS A 157 9.90 -14.70 12.92
C LYS A 157 10.47 -13.94 11.71
N GLU A 158 10.32 -14.49 10.51
CA GLU A 158 10.73 -13.85 9.25
C GLU A 158 9.93 -12.59 8.89
N PHE A 159 8.75 -12.39 9.51
CA PHE A 159 7.86 -11.24 9.30
C PHE A 159 7.83 -10.27 10.49
N TRP A 160 8.54 -10.54 11.58
CA TRP A 160 8.57 -9.63 12.73
C TRP A 160 9.03 -8.24 12.31
N GLY A 161 8.20 -7.24 12.61
CA GLY A 161 8.45 -5.85 12.24
C GLY A 161 8.00 -5.48 10.82
N TYR A 162 7.38 -6.40 10.06
CA TYR A 162 6.71 -6.12 8.80
C TYR A 162 5.18 -6.19 8.91
N ASP A 163 4.69 -6.10 10.15
CA ASP A 163 3.29 -6.29 10.51
C ASP A 163 2.36 -5.27 9.82
N VAL A 164 1.07 -5.61 9.77
CA VAL A 164 0.00 -4.76 9.26
C VAL A 164 -1.05 -4.59 10.35
N ARG A 165 -1.35 -3.34 10.68
CA ARG A 165 -2.41 -2.99 11.63
C ARG A 165 -3.65 -2.52 10.89
N ILE A 166 -4.76 -3.21 11.11
CA ILE A 166 -6.09 -2.78 10.68
C ILE A 166 -6.63 -1.76 11.68
N MET A 167 -7.31 -0.73 11.18
CA MET A 167 -7.86 0.35 12.00
C MET A 167 -9.10 0.99 11.36
N PRO A 168 -9.89 1.74 12.13
CA PRO A 168 -10.91 2.64 11.60
C PRO A 168 -10.32 3.72 10.67
N LEU A 169 -11.15 4.25 9.75
CA LEU A 169 -10.71 5.23 8.75
C LEU A 169 -10.22 6.53 9.39
N ASP A 170 -10.93 7.03 10.41
CA ASP A 170 -10.57 8.25 11.15
C ASP A 170 -9.21 8.12 11.85
N THR A 171 -8.88 6.92 12.32
CA THR A 171 -7.59 6.59 12.94
C THR A 171 -6.47 6.62 11.91
N LEU A 172 -6.70 6.10 10.70
CA LEU A 172 -5.75 6.27 9.60
C LEU A 172 -5.56 7.75 9.26
N GLU A 173 -6.65 8.50 9.08
CA GLU A 173 -6.61 9.94 8.75
C GLU A 173 -5.87 10.75 9.83
N MET A 174 -6.02 10.38 11.11
CA MET A 174 -5.24 10.95 12.21
C MET A 174 -3.73 10.73 12.02
N TYR A 175 -3.29 9.50 11.75
CA TYR A 175 -1.86 9.21 11.50
C TYR A 175 -1.33 9.92 10.25
N LEU A 176 -2.12 9.95 9.17
CA LEU A 176 -1.75 10.67 7.95
C LEU A 176 -1.59 12.18 8.23
N ARG A 177 -2.52 12.75 8.98
CA ARG A 177 -2.48 14.17 9.37
C ARG A 177 -1.24 14.50 10.18
N ASP A 178 -0.93 13.66 11.16
CA ASP A 178 0.27 13.84 12.00
C ASP A 178 1.54 13.77 11.14
N ARG A 179 1.66 12.73 10.30
CA ARG A 179 2.84 12.53 9.45
C ARG A 179 3.04 13.65 8.42
N PHE A 180 1.98 14.11 7.77
CA PHE A 180 2.08 15.09 6.69
C PHE A 180 1.93 16.54 7.15
N GLY A 181 1.58 16.78 8.42
CA GLY A 181 1.37 18.12 8.95
C GLY A 181 0.20 18.88 8.28
N THR A 182 -0.74 18.16 7.64
CA THR A 182 -1.87 18.75 6.93
C THR A 182 -3.13 17.91 7.11
N PHE A 183 -4.31 18.51 6.90
CA PHE A 183 -5.57 17.78 6.96
C PHE A 183 -5.68 16.78 5.80
N VAL A 184 -6.05 15.54 6.11
CA VAL A 184 -6.28 14.48 5.13
C VAL A 184 -7.68 13.90 5.35
N SER A 185 -8.47 13.85 4.29
CA SER A 185 -9.72 13.09 4.24
C SER A 185 -9.70 12.21 3.00
N VAL A 186 -9.59 10.89 3.19
CA VAL A 186 -9.31 9.93 2.12
C VAL A 186 -10.49 9.81 1.16
N PHE A 187 -11.71 9.83 1.70
CA PHE A 187 -12.95 9.70 0.92
C PHE A 187 -13.88 10.92 1.00
N TYR A 188 -13.37 12.09 1.41
CA TYR A 188 -14.14 13.34 1.50
C TYR A 188 -15.50 13.18 2.22
N ASN A 189 -15.51 12.45 3.33
CA ASN A 189 -16.69 12.10 4.13
C ASN A 189 -17.78 11.28 3.43
N GLN A 190 -17.54 10.73 2.23
CA GLN A 190 -18.54 9.94 1.50
C GLN A 190 -18.78 8.53 2.08
N CYS A 191 -18.08 8.18 3.17
CA CYS A 191 -18.07 6.84 3.75
C CYS A 191 -17.91 6.82 5.28
N SER A 192 -18.14 7.95 5.96
CA SER A 192 -17.85 8.14 7.40
C SER A 192 -18.96 7.63 8.33
N GLU A 193 -19.40 6.39 8.12
CA GLU A 193 -20.59 5.74 8.71
C GLU A 193 -21.94 6.07 8.00
N PRO A 194 -22.91 5.12 7.99
CA PRO A 194 -24.26 5.36 7.50
C PRO A 194 -25.11 6.29 8.39
#